data_AF-A0A4Y2GXL9-F1
#
_entry.id   AF-A0A4Y2GXL9-F1
#
_cell.length_a   1.000
_cell.length_b   1.000
_cell.length_c   1.000
_cell.angle_alpha   90.00
_cell.angle_beta   90.00
_cell.angle_gamma   90.00
#
_symmetry.space_group_name_H-M   'P 1'
#
loop_
_entity.id
_entity.type
_entity.pdbx_description
1 polymer ?
#
loop_
_entity_poly.entity_id
_entity_poly.type
_entity_poly.pdbx_seq_one_letter_code
_entity_poly.pdbx_strand_id
1 'polypeptide(L)'
;MIPHGSATRWNFKSRTINTVYEYREQLIECMGKIESTSKQAVTINQAGAIRRMLEDSKFVFWLTVFHNIMPHVDVLYNQLQKTRTDAALIRKQVNVFQQSLERERKRMDTVT
;
A
#
# COMPACT_ATOMS: atom_id res chain seq x y z
N MET A 1 2.62 -3.22 -33.77
CA MET A 1 2.34 -3.77 -32.42
C MET A 1 2.78 -2.75 -31.40
N ILE A 2 1.87 -2.23 -30.57
CA ILE A 2 2.22 -1.33 -29.46
C ILE A 2 2.53 -2.22 -28.25
N PRO A 3 3.71 -2.09 -27.60
CA PRO A 3 4.05 -2.96 -26.49
C PRO A 3 3.05 -2.73 -25.35
N HIS A 4 2.37 -3.79 -24.93
CA HIS A 4 1.56 -3.77 -23.71
C HIS A 4 2.52 -3.69 -22.53
N GLY A 5 2.53 -2.56 -21.82
CA GLY A 5 3.19 -2.47 -20.53
C GLY A 5 2.62 -3.55 -19.60
N SER A 6 3.49 -4.32 -18.94
CA SER A 6 3.07 -5.46 -18.11
C SER A 6 2.00 -5.01 -17.11
N ALA A 7 0.83 -5.65 -17.14
CA ALA A 7 -0.28 -5.34 -16.24
C ALA A 7 0.04 -5.61 -14.74
N THR A 8 1.22 -6.16 -14.47
CA THR A 8 1.56 -6.84 -13.21
C THR A 8 2.15 -5.92 -12.14
N ARG A 9 2.51 -4.66 -12.42
CA ARG A 9 3.33 -3.87 -11.49
C ARG A 9 2.56 -3.04 -10.45
N TRP A 10 1.38 -2.52 -10.78
CA TRP A 10 0.66 -1.60 -9.86
C TRP A 10 -0.26 -2.37 -8.90
N ASN A 11 -1.14 -3.23 -9.43
CA ASN A 11 -2.08 -4.02 -8.63
C ASN A 11 -1.41 -4.92 -7.58
N PHE A 12 -0.22 -5.47 -7.88
CA PHE A 12 0.52 -6.31 -6.93
C PHE A 12 0.93 -5.53 -5.68
N LYS A 13 1.38 -4.28 -5.86
CA LYS A 13 1.83 -3.42 -4.75
C LYS A 13 0.65 -2.92 -3.91
N SER A 14 -0.47 -2.56 -4.55
CA SER A 14 -1.71 -2.19 -3.85
C SER A 14 -2.19 -3.29 -2.91
N ARG A 15 -2.28 -4.54 -3.40
CA ARG A 15 -2.70 -5.69 -2.59
C ARG A 15 -1.80 -5.91 -1.38
N THR A 16 -0.48 -5.88 -1.57
CA THR A 16 0.47 -6.06 -0.47
C THR A 16 0.30 -4.99 0.61
N ILE A 17 0.18 -3.72 0.22
CA ILE A 17 0.00 -2.60 1.17
C ILE A 17 -1.29 -2.78 1.97
N ASN A 18 -2.40 -3.08 1.29
CA ASN A 18 -3.69 -3.26 1.95
C ASN A 18 -3.68 -4.46 2.89
N THR A 19 -3.13 -5.61 2.46
CA THR A 19 -3.02 -6.78 3.32
C THR A 19 -2.14 -6.53 4.55
N VAL A 20 -1.00 -5.84 4.41
CA VAL A 20 -0.16 -5.52 5.57
C VAL A 20 -0.86 -4.55 6.52
N TYR A 21 -1.62 -3.58 6.00
CA TYR A 21 -2.41 -2.66 6.83
C TYR A 21 -3.53 -3.38 7.59
N GLU A 22 -4.36 -4.17 6.87
CA GLU A 22 -5.49 -4.90 7.44
C GLU A 22 -5.07 -5.92 8.50
N TYR A 23 -3.96 -6.64 8.25
CA TYR A 23 -3.52 -7.73 9.11
C TYR A 23 -2.32 -7.36 10.01
N ARG A 24 -2.02 -6.07 10.20
CA ARG A 24 -0.82 -5.60 10.91
C ARG A 24 -0.67 -6.22 12.30
N GLU A 25 -1.75 -6.23 13.08
CA GLU A 25 -1.73 -6.77 14.45
C GLU A 25 -1.50 -8.28 14.47
N GLN A 26 -2.12 -9.04 13.56
CA GLN A 26 -1.87 -10.48 13.47
C GLN A 26 -0.45 -10.79 12.98
N LEU A 27 0.12 -9.94 12.11
CA LEU A 27 1.52 -10.07 11.70
C LEU A 27 2.47 -9.82 12.87
N ILE A 28 2.21 -8.82 13.71
CA ILE A 28 2.97 -8.57 14.96
C ILE A 28 2.90 -9.79 15.89
N GLU A 29 1.70 -10.31 16.13
CA GLU A 29 1.51 -11.51 16.95
C GLU A 29 2.26 -12.72 16.39
N CYS A 30 2.16 -12.94 15.07
CA CYS A 30 2.83 -14.02 14.37
C CYS A 30 4.36 -13.91 14.51
N MET A 31 4.94 -12.73 14.30
CA MET A 31 6.37 -12.52 14.45
C MET A 31 6.81 -12.75 15.91
N GLY A 32 6.04 -12.30 16.90
CA GLY A 32 6.29 -12.58 18.31
C GLY A 32 6.29 -14.08 18.64
N LYS A 33 5.35 -14.85 18.05
CA LYS A 33 5.35 -16.32 18.16
C LYS A 33 6.60 -16.94 17.54
N ILE A 34 7.02 -16.49 16.36
CA ILE A 34 8.24 -16.99 15.70
C ILE A 34 9.49 -16.69 16.53
N GLU A 35 9.61 -15.49 17.09
CA GLU A 35 10.70 -15.11 17.99
C GLU A 35 10.80 -16.03 19.22
N SER A 36 9.65 -16.35 19.83
CA SER A 36 9.61 -17.17 21.05
C SER A 36 9.80 -18.68 20.82
N THR A 37 9.49 -19.18 19.63
CA THR A 37 9.46 -20.63 19.34
C THR A 37 10.64 -21.12 18.50
N SER A 38 11.27 -20.24 17.73
CA SER A 38 12.39 -20.63 16.88
C SER A 38 13.65 -20.92 17.69
N LYS A 39 14.45 -21.87 17.20
CA LYS A 39 15.80 -22.19 17.73
C LYS A 39 16.92 -21.57 16.89
N GLN A 40 16.57 -21.00 15.72
CA GLN A 40 17.54 -20.45 14.79
C GLN A 40 17.72 -18.96 15.04
N ALA A 41 18.92 -18.55 15.44
CA ALA A 41 19.23 -17.15 15.76
C ALA A 41 18.89 -16.19 14.60
N VAL A 42 19.13 -16.59 13.36
CA VAL A 42 18.79 -15.79 12.17
C VAL A 42 17.29 -15.53 12.08
N THR A 43 16.47 -16.57 12.27
CA THR A 43 15.00 -16.47 12.23
C THR A 43 14.46 -15.60 13.35
N ILE A 44 15.00 -15.74 14.58
CA ILE A 44 14.62 -14.90 15.73
C ILE A 44 14.93 -13.43 15.41
N ASN A 45 16.14 -13.14 14.92
CA ASN A 45 16.56 -11.78 14.61
C ASN A 45 15.70 -11.14 13.50
N GLN A 46 15.37 -11.91 12.46
CA GLN A 46 14.52 -11.44 11.36
C GLN A 46 13.09 -11.18 11.82
N ALA A 47 12.49 -12.11 12.57
CA ALA A 47 11.13 -11.94 13.10
C ALA A 47 11.05 -10.72 14.01
N GLY A 48 12.03 -10.53 14.90
CA GLY A 48 12.10 -9.34 15.76
C GLY A 48 12.31 -8.04 14.99
N ALA A 49 13.09 -8.05 13.91
CA ALA A 49 13.25 -6.87 13.06
C ALA A 49 11.94 -6.51 12.35
N ILE A 50 11.22 -7.50 11.80
CA ILE A 50 9.92 -7.29 11.14
C ILE A 50 8.89 -6.80 12.15
N ARG A 51 8.81 -7.41 13.33
CA ARG A 51 7.89 -6.99 14.38
C ARG A 51 8.10 -5.53 14.78
N ARG A 52 9.36 -5.14 15.05
CA ARG A 52 9.71 -3.75 15.37
C ARG A 52 9.35 -2.78 14.23
N MET A 53 9.52 -3.19 12.98
CA MET A 53 9.11 -2.38 11.83
C MET A 53 7.59 -2.19 11.76
N LEU A 54 6.80 -3.22 12.06
CA LEU A 54 5.33 -3.14 12.09
C LEU A 54 4.79 -2.29 13.27
N GLU A 55 5.59 -2.13 14.33
CA GLU A 55 5.30 -1.28 15.50
C GLU A 55 5.85 0.16 15.34
N ASP A 56 6.79 0.39 14.42
CA ASP A 56 7.41 1.69 14.19
C ASP A 56 6.39 2.74 13.71
N SER A 57 6.31 3.87 14.41
CA SER A 57 5.30 4.90 14.15
C SER A 57 5.44 5.54 12.77
N LYS A 58 6.68 5.70 12.25
CA LYS A 58 6.89 6.23 10.90
C LYS A 58 6.44 5.24 9.84
N PHE A 59 6.74 3.96 10.02
CA PHE A 59 6.26 2.91 9.13
C PHE A 59 4.74 2.83 9.14
N VAL A 60 4.10 2.82 10.31
CA VAL A 60 2.63 2.80 10.43
C VAL A 60 1.99 4.02 9.79
N PHE A 61 2.58 5.21 9.97
CA PHE A 61 2.14 6.43 9.31
C PHE A 61 2.15 6.28 7.78
N TRP A 62 3.28 5.90 7.20
CA TRP A 62 3.40 5.74 5.75
C TRP A 62 2.51 4.60 5.23
N LEU A 63 2.40 3.49 5.95
CA LEU A 63 1.51 2.38 5.60
C LEU A 63 0.05 2.85 5.52
N THR A 64 -0.39 3.67 6.47
CA THR A 64 -1.74 4.27 6.49
C THR A 64 -1.96 5.20 5.30
N VAL A 65 -0.99 6.08 5.03
CA VAL A 65 -1.03 6.99 3.87
C VAL A 65 -1.15 6.20 2.57
N PHE A 66 -0.31 5.17 2.39
CA PHE A 66 -0.36 4.37 1.18
C PHE A 66 -1.66 3.57 1.08
N HIS A 67 -2.16 2.99 2.17
CA HIS A 67 -3.46 2.31 2.19
C HIS A 67 -4.60 3.22 1.72
N ASN A 68 -4.63 4.48 2.14
CA ASN A 68 -5.67 5.42 1.71
C ASN A 68 -5.53 5.81 0.22
N ILE A 69 -4.30 5.86 -0.30
CA ILE A 69 -4.02 6.25 -1.70
C ILE A 69 -4.27 5.09 -2.68
N MET A 70 -3.93 3.85 -2.31
CA MET A 70 -3.95 2.69 -3.20
C MET A 70 -5.30 2.43 -3.89
N PRO A 71 -6.48 2.54 -3.23
CA PRO A 71 -7.78 2.40 -3.90
C PRO A 71 -7.97 3.39 -5.05
N HIS A 72 -7.48 4.62 -4.90
CA HIS A 72 -7.55 5.63 -5.95
C HIS A 72 -6.59 5.34 -7.11
N VAL A 73 -5.42 4.77 -6.82
CA VAL A 73 -4.47 4.27 -7.83
C VAL A 73 -5.08 3.11 -8.62
N ASP A 74 -5.76 2.17 -7.94
CA ASP A 74 -6.41 1.03 -8.59
C ASP A 74 -7.55 1.48 -9.52
N VAL A 75 -8.37 2.45 -9.09
CA VAL A 75 -9.41 3.04 -9.95
C VAL A 75 -8.79 3.70 -11.18
N LEU A 76 -7.75 4.51 -11.01
CA LEU A 76 -7.07 5.17 -12.12
C LEU A 76 -6.47 4.14 -13.08
N TYR A 77 -5.79 3.13 -12.56
CA TYR A 77 -5.20 2.04 -13.34
C TYR A 77 -6.26 1.30 -14.18
N ASN A 78 -7.37 0.92 -13.56
CA ASN A 78 -8.47 0.23 -14.24
C ASN A 78 -9.10 1.08 -15.36
N GLN A 79 -9.11 2.42 -15.23
CA GLN A 79 -9.61 3.31 -16.26
C GLN A 79 -8.62 3.44 -17.42
N LEU A 80 -7.32 3.50 -17.13
CA LEU A 80 -6.25 3.58 -18.14
C LEU A 80 -6.12 2.29 -18.97
N GLN A 81 -6.47 1.13 -18.41
CA GLN A 81 -6.39 -0.15 -19.11
C GLN A 81 -7.54 -0.38 -20.12
N LYS A 82 -8.60 0.43 -20.10
CA LYS A 82 -9.75 0.25 -21.01
C LYS A 82 -9.36 0.60 -22.45
N THR A 83 -9.57 -0.35 -23.36
CA THR A 83 -9.16 -0.32 -24.78
C THR A 83 -9.81 0.80 -25.62
N ARG A 84 -10.95 1.34 -25.16
CA ARG A 84 -11.62 2.52 -25.73
C ARG A 84 -11.61 3.62 -24.69
N THR A 85 -10.53 4.38 -24.64
CA THR A 85 -10.34 5.41 -23.61
C THR A 85 -10.80 6.76 -24.15
N ASP A 86 -11.92 7.26 -23.63
CA ASP A 86 -12.34 8.65 -23.85
C ASP A 86 -11.38 9.58 -23.08
N ALA A 87 -10.65 10.43 -23.81
CA ALA A 87 -9.72 11.38 -23.22
C ALA A 87 -10.37 12.31 -22.17
N ALA A 88 -11.66 12.64 -22.34
CA ALA A 88 -12.42 13.41 -21.35
C ALA A 88 -12.63 12.62 -20.06
N LEU A 89 -12.90 11.31 -20.16
CA LEU A 89 -13.03 10.41 -19.02
C LEU A 89 -11.70 10.23 -18.28
N ILE A 90 -10.59 10.05 -19.00
CA ILE A 90 -9.25 9.99 -18.38
C ILE A 90 -8.96 11.27 -17.60
N ARG A 91 -9.16 12.44 -18.22
CA ARG A 91 -8.93 13.73 -17.58
C ARG A 91 -9.76 13.89 -16.32
N LYS A 92 -11.03 13.46 -16.35
CA LYS A 92 -11.89 13.44 -15.16
C LYS A 92 -11.33 12.55 -14.05
N GLN A 93 -10.89 11.34 -14.37
CA GLN A 93 -10.35 10.39 -13.38
C GLN A 93 -9.02 10.86 -12.78
N VAL A 94 -8.14 11.47 -13.59
CA VAL A 94 -6.91 12.11 -13.11
C VAL A 94 -7.23 13.25 -12.15
N ASN A 95 -8.22 14.09 -12.47
CA ASN A 95 -8.65 15.17 -11.57
C ASN A 95 -9.21 14.63 -10.24
N VAL A 96 -10.02 13.57 -10.27
CA VAL A 96 -10.54 12.91 -9.06
C VAL A 96 -9.41 12.32 -8.20
N PHE A 97 -8.43 11.69 -8.86
CA PHE A 97 -7.24 11.18 -8.19
C PHE A 97 -6.46 12.31 -7.49
N GLN A 98 -6.20 13.41 -8.20
CA GLN A 98 -5.51 14.58 -7.65
C GLN A 98 -6.26 15.18 -6.45
N GLN A 99 -7.58 15.35 -6.55
CA GLN A 99 -8.40 15.84 -5.43
C GLN A 99 -8.36 14.90 -4.21
N SER A 100 -8.26 13.60 -4.44
CA SER A 100 -8.15 12.61 -3.35
C SER A 100 -6.78 12.70 -2.67
N LEU A 101 -5.70 12.86 -3.44
CA LEU A 101 -4.37 13.13 -2.89
C LEU A 101 -4.33 14.42 -2.07
N GLU A 102 -4.94 15.50 -2.56
CA GLU A 102 -4.99 16.78 -1.82
C GLU A 102 -5.78 16.66 -0.51
N ARG A 103 -6.83 15.83 -0.48
CA ARG A 103 -7.55 15.53 0.78
C ARG A 103 -6.69 14.74 1.74
N GLU A 104 -6.00 13.70 1.29
CA GLU A 104 -5.10 12.93 2.14
C GLU A 104 -3.94 13.79 2.65
N ARG A 105 -3.37 14.66 1.81
CA ARG A 105 -2.34 15.62 2.21
C ARG A 105 -2.82 16.55 3.32
N LYS A 106 -4.01 17.15 3.18
CA LYS A 106 -4.59 18.02 4.22
C LYS A 106 -4.83 17.27 5.53
N ARG A 107 -5.24 16.00 5.47
CA ARG A 107 -5.39 15.14 6.65
C ARG A 107 -4.05 14.89 7.34
N MET A 108 -2.96 14.78 6.58
CA MET A 108 -1.61 14.62 7.13
C MET A 108 -1.13 15.89 7.83
N ASP A 109 -1.40 17.07 7.27
CA ASP A 109 -1.02 18.36 7.85
C ASP A 109 -1.72 18.65 9.20
N THR A 110 -2.86 17.98 9.48
CA THR A 110 -3.60 18.12 10.75
C THR A 110 -3.14 17.18 11.85
N VAL A 111 -2.21 16.26 11.58
CA VAL A 111 -1.68 15.26 12.53
C VAL A 111 -0.31 15.69 13.10
N THR A 112 0.13 16.92 12.82
CA THR A 112 1.38 17.52 13.36
C THR A 112 1.09 18.36 14.59
#